data_AF-A0A4R8MPY3-F1
#
_entry.id   AF-A0A4R8MPY3-F1
#
_cell.length_a   1.000
_cell.length_b   1.000
_cell.length_c   1.000
_cell.angle_alpha   90.00
_cell.angle_beta   90.00
_cell.angle_gamma   90.00
#
_symmetry.space_group_name_H-M   'P 1'
#
loop_
_entity.id
_entity.type
_entity.pdbx_description
1 polymer ?
#
loop_
_entity_poly.entity_id
_entity_poly.type
_entity_poly.pdbx_seq_one_letter_code
_entity_poly.pdbx_strand_id
1 'polypeptide(L)'
;MSIVELKRHLKPGHSYRRGELVTYSPSVDRELKKLVKMGYVKKERNGLYSRLGTSKFGEVPVATKELVKKFLNTNDFLIVEYNKFNSLGLGLTQLYKEMVVYNHKRHGHFKLGSDKLYFKRRNGYPLEVDREFLLIEYLNERKKLAEEALDLENKIKNLIDNLNIAKLKRYAKVFGKVAVRKMIDSLLENYE
;
A
#
# COMPACT_ATOMS: atom_id res chain seq x y z
N MET A 1 -21.11 -17.38 -26.07
CA MET A 1 -21.11 -16.30 -25.07
C MET A 1 -20.54 -15.04 -25.71
N SER A 2 -21.19 -13.89 -25.47
CA SER A 2 -20.90 -12.62 -26.17
C SER A 2 -20.38 -11.56 -25.19
N ILE A 3 -19.84 -10.46 -25.74
CA ILE A 3 -19.42 -9.26 -25.01
C ILE A 3 -20.48 -8.72 -24.02
N VAL A 4 -21.77 -8.99 -24.29
CA VAL A 4 -22.88 -8.61 -23.40
C VAL A 4 -22.82 -9.39 -22.08
N GLU A 5 -22.49 -10.68 -22.14
CA GLU A 5 -22.38 -11.50 -20.94
C GLU A 5 -21.19 -11.06 -20.09
N LEU A 6 -20.03 -10.82 -20.71
CA LEU A 6 -18.86 -10.30 -19.99
C LEU A 6 -19.16 -8.97 -19.28
N LYS A 7 -19.92 -8.06 -19.89
CA LYS A 7 -20.31 -6.78 -19.28
C LYS A 7 -21.11 -6.95 -17.98
N ARG A 8 -21.97 -7.97 -17.88
CA ARG A 8 -22.80 -8.22 -16.68
C ARG A 8 -21.97 -8.52 -15.43
N HIS A 9 -20.77 -9.06 -15.62
CA HIS A 9 -19.84 -9.40 -14.54
C HIS A 9 -18.85 -8.26 -14.19
N LEU A 10 -18.86 -7.17 -14.96
CA LEU A 10 -17.96 -6.01 -14.79
C LEU A 10 -18.67 -4.88 -14.04
N LYS A 11 -18.75 -5.01 -12.72
CA LYS A 11 -19.30 -3.98 -11.82
C LYS A 11 -18.43 -2.71 -11.76
N PRO A 12 -19.02 -1.50 -11.81
CA PRO A 12 -18.31 -0.24 -11.58
C PRO A 12 -17.59 -0.18 -10.24
N GLY A 13 -16.43 0.46 -10.21
CA GLY A 13 -15.60 0.61 -9.01
C GLY A 13 -14.73 -0.60 -8.66
N HIS A 14 -14.70 -1.62 -9.51
CA HIS A 14 -13.96 -2.87 -9.27
C HIS A 14 -12.87 -3.14 -10.30
N SER A 15 -11.92 -4.02 -9.93
CA SER A 15 -10.90 -4.51 -10.85
C SER A 15 -10.90 -6.04 -10.99
N TYR A 16 -10.38 -6.51 -12.12
CA TYR A 16 -10.50 -7.89 -12.57
C TYR A 16 -9.20 -8.37 -13.15
N ARG A 17 -8.81 -9.59 -12.80
CA ARG A 17 -7.73 -10.29 -13.50
C ARG A 17 -8.30 -10.93 -14.75
N ARG A 18 -7.53 -10.97 -15.84
CA ARG A 18 -7.92 -11.68 -17.07
C ARG A 18 -8.37 -13.11 -16.79
N GLY A 19 -7.68 -13.82 -15.87
CA GLY A 19 -8.00 -15.18 -15.47
C GLY A 19 -9.38 -15.34 -14.82
N GLU A 20 -9.86 -14.33 -14.09
CA GLU A 20 -11.19 -14.34 -13.46
C GLU A 20 -12.32 -14.21 -14.49
N LEU A 21 -12.01 -13.67 -15.68
CA LEU A 21 -12.99 -13.37 -16.72
C LEU A 21 -13.14 -14.47 -17.77
N VAL A 22 -12.27 -15.49 -17.75
CA VAL A 22 -12.28 -16.60 -18.72
C VAL A 22 -13.59 -17.38 -18.66
N THR A 23 -14.15 -17.57 -17.46
CA THR A 23 -15.41 -18.29 -17.24
C THR A 23 -16.61 -17.61 -17.91
N TYR A 24 -16.55 -16.30 -18.12
CA TYR A 24 -17.65 -15.52 -18.68
C TYR A 24 -17.52 -15.29 -20.19
N SER A 25 -16.40 -15.68 -20.80
CA SER A 25 -16.17 -15.50 -22.24
C SER A 25 -15.11 -16.44 -22.81
N PRO A 26 -15.44 -17.26 -23.83
CA PRO A 26 -14.46 -18.08 -24.55
C PRO A 26 -13.51 -17.24 -25.42
N SER A 27 -13.77 -15.94 -25.58
CA SER A 27 -12.95 -15.02 -26.36
C SER A 27 -12.57 -13.77 -25.54
N VAL A 28 -12.25 -13.98 -24.27
CA VAL A 28 -11.99 -12.93 -23.26
C VAL A 28 -11.03 -11.85 -23.76
N ASP A 29 -9.95 -12.21 -24.46
CA ASP A 29 -8.93 -11.24 -24.90
C ASP A 29 -9.48 -10.33 -26.02
N ARG A 30 -10.23 -10.91 -26.95
CA ARG A 30 -10.92 -10.17 -28.03
C ARG A 30 -11.95 -9.20 -27.44
N GLU A 31 -12.71 -9.66 -26.45
CA GLU A 31 -13.77 -8.85 -25.83
C GLU A 31 -13.20 -7.75 -24.95
N LEU A 32 -12.20 -8.05 -24.11
CA LEU A 32 -11.49 -7.04 -23.33
C LEU A 32 -10.85 -5.99 -24.24
N LYS A 33 -10.26 -6.37 -25.38
CA LYS A 33 -9.73 -5.40 -26.35
C LYS A 33 -10.82 -4.46 -26.88
N LYS A 34 -12.01 -4.98 -27.19
CA LYS A 34 -13.16 -4.16 -27.59
C LYS A 34 -13.64 -3.24 -26.46
N LEU A 35 -13.77 -3.77 -25.24
CA LEU A 35 -14.21 -3.02 -24.07
C LEU A 35 -13.22 -1.91 -23.70
N VAL A 36 -11.91 -2.14 -23.84
CA VAL A 36 -10.88 -1.12 -23.67
C VAL A 36 -10.99 -0.05 -24.76
N LYS A 37 -11.14 -0.46 -26.03
CA LYS A 37 -11.25 0.49 -27.16
C LYS A 37 -12.45 1.44 -27.01
N MET A 38 -13.56 0.95 -26.48
CA MET A 38 -14.78 1.77 -26.25
C MET A 38 -14.80 2.50 -24.89
N GLY A 39 -13.72 2.45 -24.11
CA GLY A 39 -13.66 3.07 -22.77
C GLY A 39 -14.50 2.38 -21.69
N TYR A 40 -15.11 1.23 -21.98
CA TYR A 40 -15.93 0.52 -21.00
C TYR A 40 -15.09 -0.10 -19.89
N VAL A 41 -13.87 -0.55 -20.16
CA VAL A 41 -12.90 -0.92 -19.11
C VAL A 41 -11.58 -0.25 -19.39
N LYS A 42 -10.81 0.02 -18.34
CA LYS A 42 -9.45 0.52 -18.44
C LYS A 42 -8.49 -0.65 -18.26
N LYS A 43 -7.49 -0.76 -19.14
CA LYS A 43 -6.38 -1.69 -18.96
C LYS A 43 -5.37 -1.04 -18.03
N GLU A 44 -5.25 -1.56 -16.81
CA GLU A 44 -4.31 -1.01 -15.82
C GLU A 44 -2.89 -1.54 -16.07
N ARG A 45 -2.79 -2.81 -16.45
CA ARG A 45 -1.55 -3.48 -16.86
C ARG A 45 -1.85 -4.81 -17.52
N ASN A 46 -0.81 -5.54 -17.93
CA ASN A 46 -0.98 -6.88 -18.49
C ASN A 46 -1.74 -7.79 -17.50
N GLY A 47 -2.89 -8.28 -17.95
CA GLY A 47 -3.76 -9.18 -17.20
C GLY A 47 -4.59 -8.51 -16.09
N LEU A 48 -4.58 -7.18 -15.93
CA LEU A 48 -5.37 -6.46 -14.92
C LEU A 48 -6.18 -5.33 -15.58
N TYR A 49 -7.47 -5.32 -15.30
CA TYR A 49 -8.44 -4.40 -15.88
C TYR A 49 -9.29 -3.79 -14.78
N SER A 50 -9.76 -2.57 -14.97
CA SER A 50 -10.65 -1.87 -14.04
C SER A 50 -11.90 -1.38 -14.76
N ARG A 51 -13.04 -1.43 -14.06
CA ARG A 51 -14.24 -0.70 -14.46
C ARG A 51 -14.35 0.50 -13.53
N LEU A 52 -14.16 1.70 -14.08
CA LEU A 52 -14.25 2.93 -13.31
C LEU A 52 -15.61 3.03 -12.62
N GLY A 53 -15.60 3.55 -11.39
CA GLY A 53 -16.82 3.90 -10.67
C GLY A 53 -17.48 5.12 -11.28
N THR A 54 -18.67 5.44 -10.80
CA THR A 54 -19.43 6.61 -11.25
C THR A 54 -19.87 7.41 -10.03
N SER A 55 -19.66 8.72 -10.08
CA SER A 55 -20.17 9.68 -9.10
C SER A 55 -20.98 10.77 -9.81
N LYS A 56 -21.63 11.64 -9.03
CA LYS A 56 -22.30 12.84 -9.56
C LYS A 56 -21.35 13.76 -10.34
N PHE A 57 -20.04 13.66 -10.10
CA PHE A 57 -19.00 14.47 -10.71
C PHE A 57 -18.23 13.75 -11.84
N GLY A 58 -18.71 12.57 -12.27
CA GLY A 58 -18.09 11.78 -13.34
C GLY A 58 -17.42 10.50 -12.85
N GLU A 59 -16.51 9.99 -13.68
CA GLU A 59 -15.84 8.71 -13.45
C GLU A 59 -14.88 8.77 -12.26
N VAL A 60 -14.90 7.71 -11.44
CA VAL A 60 -14.05 7.59 -10.25
C VAL A 60 -13.06 6.44 -10.46
N PRO A 61 -11.75 6.66 -10.27
CA PRO A 61 -10.76 5.59 -10.28
C PRO A 61 -11.09 4.49 -9.28
N VAL A 62 -10.74 3.25 -9.64
CA VAL A 62 -10.81 2.13 -8.69
C VAL A 62 -9.79 2.36 -7.58
N ALA A 63 -10.19 2.10 -6.34
CA ALA A 63 -9.34 2.28 -5.18
C ALA A 63 -8.02 1.51 -5.31
N THR A 64 -6.91 2.14 -4.90
CA THR A 64 -5.56 1.57 -4.96
C THR A 64 -5.49 0.20 -4.27
N LYS A 65 -6.16 0.06 -3.12
CA LYS A 65 -6.25 -1.22 -2.38
C LYS A 65 -6.85 -2.35 -3.22
N GLU A 66 -7.88 -2.07 -4.00
CA GLU A 66 -8.54 -3.05 -4.87
C GLU A 66 -7.62 -3.46 -6.04
N LEU A 67 -6.91 -2.48 -6.65
CA LEU A 67 -5.92 -2.75 -7.68
C LEU A 67 -4.74 -3.61 -7.16
N VAL A 68 -4.21 -3.28 -5.98
CA VAL A 68 -3.14 -4.03 -5.33
C VAL A 68 -3.58 -5.46 -5.01
N LYS A 69 -4.79 -5.62 -4.44
CA LYS A 69 -5.39 -6.92 -4.16
C LYS A 69 -5.46 -7.79 -5.40
N LYS A 70 -5.98 -7.27 -6.51
CA LYS A 70 -6.09 -8.03 -7.78
C LYS A 70 -4.72 -8.27 -8.42
N PHE A 71 -3.78 -7.34 -8.27
CA PHE A 71 -2.43 -7.51 -8.80
C PHE A 71 -1.61 -8.59 -8.06
N LEU A 72 -1.77 -8.67 -6.73
CA LEU A 72 -1.13 -9.69 -5.89
C LEU A 72 -1.95 -10.98 -5.80
N ASN A 73 -3.23 -10.95 -6.15
CA ASN A 73 -4.17 -12.05 -5.96
C ASN A 73 -4.19 -12.55 -4.50
N THR A 74 -4.29 -11.63 -3.56
CA THR A 74 -4.41 -11.90 -2.11
C THR A 74 -4.92 -10.65 -1.41
N ASN A 75 -5.52 -10.82 -0.23
CA ASN A 75 -5.83 -9.72 0.69
C ASN A 75 -4.69 -9.47 1.69
N ASP A 76 -3.69 -10.35 1.71
CA ASP A 76 -2.54 -10.29 2.60
C ASP A 76 -1.47 -9.36 2.03
N PHE A 77 -1.59 -8.08 2.36
CA PHE A 77 -0.64 -7.01 2.10
C PHE A 77 -0.95 -5.79 2.98
N LEU A 78 0.03 -4.92 3.18
CA LEU A 78 -0.12 -3.65 3.88
C LEU A 78 0.34 -2.50 2.99
N ILE A 79 -0.50 -1.48 2.81
CA ILE A 79 -0.15 -0.24 2.10
C ILE A 79 0.26 0.81 3.12
N VAL A 80 1.45 1.38 2.95
CA VAL A 80 2.01 2.43 3.80
C VAL A 80 2.30 3.66 2.94
N GLU A 81 1.61 4.75 3.26
CA GLU A 81 1.89 6.07 2.70
C GLU A 81 2.92 6.78 3.58
N TYR A 82 4.07 7.17 3.03
CA TYR A 82 5.11 7.85 3.82
C TYR A 82 4.66 9.20 4.38
N ASN A 83 3.65 9.85 3.79
CA ASN A 83 3.02 11.05 4.36
C ASN A 83 2.43 10.81 5.75
N LYS A 84 2.11 9.56 6.10
CA LYS A 84 1.65 9.22 7.45
C LYS A 84 2.72 9.42 8.51
N PHE A 85 4.01 9.55 8.16
CA PHE A 85 5.05 9.91 9.12
C PHE A 85 4.80 11.28 9.76
N ASN A 86 4.11 12.20 9.07
CA ASN A 86 3.76 13.52 9.63
C ASN A 86 2.84 13.38 10.85
N SER A 87 2.03 12.31 10.92
CA SER A 87 1.19 12.00 12.10
C SER A 87 1.98 11.59 13.36
N LEU A 88 3.29 11.35 13.23
CA LEU A 88 4.16 11.05 14.37
C LEU A 88 4.53 12.33 15.15
N GLY A 89 4.28 13.53 14.62
CA GLY A 89 4.61 14.78 15.31
C GLY A 89 6.11 15.09 15.39
N LEU A 90 6.94 14.43 14.56
CA LEU A 90 8.40 14.61 14.56
C LEU A 90 8.85 15.92 13.87
N GLY A 91 7.91 16.73 13.38
CA GLY A 91 8.20 17.94 12.60
C GLY A 91 8.62 17.63 11.16
N LEU A 92 8.09 16.55 10.59
CA LEU A 92 8.26 16.19 9.17
C LEU A 92 7.21 16.92 8.34
N THR A 93 7.63 17.43 7.19
CA THR A 93 6.77 18.22 6.28
C THR A 93 6.80 17.71 4.84
N GLN A 94 7.69 16.76 4.53
CA GLN A 94 7.84 16.22 3.19
C GLN A 94 6.56 15.55 2.67
N LEU A 95 6.20 15.90 1.43
CA LEU A 95 5.15 15.22 0.67
C LEU A 95 5.78 14.17 -0.26
N TYR A 96 5.52 12.90 0.05
CA TYR A 96 5.88 11.74 -0.76
C TYR A 96 4.73 11.39 -1.72
N LYS A 97 5.07 11.21 -3.00
CA LYS A 97 4.12 10.83 -4.07
C LYS A 97 4.02 9.32 -4.30
N GLU A 98 4.75 8.53 -3.52
CA GLU A 98 4.84 7.07 -3.66
C GLU A 98 4.37 6.38 -2.38
N MET A 99 3.69 5.25 -2.54
CA MET A 99 3.28 4.39 -1.42
C MET A 99 4.06 3.07 -1.47
N VAL A 100 4.32 2.51 -0.29
CA VAL A 100 4.94 1.20 -0.15
C VAL A 100 3.87 0.13 0.03
N VAL A 101 4.02 -0.99 -0.67
CA VAL A 101 3.17 -2.17 -0.52
C VAL A 101 3.99 -3.32 0.06
N TYR A 102 3.86 -3.55 1.36
CA TYR A 102 4.40 -4.74 2.00
C TYR A 102 3.56 -5.96 1.64
N ASN A 103 4.23 -7.02 1.17
CA ASN A 103 3.57 -8.24 0.70
C ASN A 103 4.55 -9.41 0.69
N HIS A 104 4.07 -10.62 0.36
CA HIS A 104 4.91 -11.82 0.29
C HIS A 104 5.27 -12.26 -1.15
N LYS A 105 4.70 -11.64 -2.19
CA LYS A 105 4.71 -12.19 -3.57
C LYS A 105 5.59 -11.44 -4.57
N ARG A 106 5.70 -10.11 -4.45
CA ARG A 106 6.32 -9.24 -5.46
C ARG A 106 7.24 -8.22 -4.81
N HIS A 107 8.30 -7.87 -5.54
CA HIS A 107 9.21 -6.79 -5.21
C HIS A 107 9.39 -5.89 -6.44
N GLY A 108 9.54 -4.58 -6.23
CA GLY A 108 9.83 -3.60 -7.28
C GLY A 108 8.76 -2.51 -7.44
N HIS A 109 9.03 -1.57 -8.34
CA HIS A 109 8.14 -0.44 -8.59
C HIS A 109 7.09 -0.80 -9.65
N PHE A 110 5.83 -0.50 -9.36
CA PHE A 110 4.73 -0.73 -10.28
C PHE A 110 3.80 0.47 -10.30
N LYS A 111 3.32 0.82 -11.49
CA LYS A 111 2.22 1.76 -11.66
C LYS A 111 0.91 1.00 -11.70
N LEU A 112 -0.02 1.31 -10.81
CA LEU A 112 -1.40 0.79 -10.80
C LEU A 112 -2.35 1.99 -10.77
N GLY A 113 -3.21 2.15 -11.77
CA GLY A 113 -3.98 3.38 -11.90
C GLY A 113 -3.07 4.59 -12.13
N SER A 114 -3.30 5.65 -11.37
CA SER A 114 -2.43 6.85 -11.31
C SER A 114 -1.21 6.66 -10.42
N ASP A 115 -1.24 5.67 -9.52
CA ASP A 115 -0.32 5.62 -8.39
C ASP A 115 0.96 4.89 -8.72
N LYS A 116 2.08 5.45 -8.25
CA LYS A 116 3.37 4.76 -8.20
C LYS A 116 3.48 4.06 -6.85
N LEU A 117 3.72 2.75 -6.92
CA LEU A 117 3.74 1.87 -5.75
C LEU A 117 5.07 1.12 -5.72
N TYR A 118 5.76 1.17 -4.59
CA TYR A 118 6.94 0.37 -4.33
C TYR A 118 6.55 -0.90 -3.56
N PHE A 119 6.55 -2.04 -4.25
CA PHE A 119 6.27 -3.32 -3.63
C PHE A 119 7.53 -3.83 -2.94
N LYS A 120 7.44 -4.07 -1.63
CA LYS A 120 8.52 -4.64 -0.82
C LYS A 120 8.10 -6.01 -0.31
N ARG A 121 8.80 -7.05 -0.77
CA ARG A 121 8.65 -8.39 -0.21
C ARG A 121 9.19 -8.43 1.22
N ARG A 122 8.37 -8.82 2.20
CA ARG A 122 8.73 -8.88 3.63
C ARG A 122 8.11 -10.12 4.27
N ASN A 123 8.74 -10.66 5.32
CA ASN A 123 8.26 -11.85 6.03
C ASN A 123 7.08 -11.56 6.98
N GLY A 124 6.74 -10.29 7.20
CA GLY A 124 5.57 -9.91 7.98
C GLY A 124 5.41 -8.40 8.07
N TYR A 125 4.22 -7.98 8.46
CA TYR A 125 3.79 -6.60 8.72
C TYR A 125 2.53 -6.67 9.61
N PRO A 126 2.16 -5.59 10.31
CA PRO A 126 0.92 -5.58 11.08
C PRO A 126 -0.30 -5.61 10.15
N LEU A 127 -1.47 -5.96 10.71
CA LEU A 127 -2.74 -5.96 9.98
C LEU A 127 -3.13 -4.56 9.50
N GLU A 128 -2.82 -3.54 10.30
CA GLU A 128 -3.12 -2.15 10.02
C GLU A 128 -1.92 -1.26 10.35
N VAL A 129 -1.88 -0.07 9.74
CA VAL A 129 -0.85 0.92 10.02
C VAL A 129 -1.25 1.70 11.27
N ASP A 130 -0.46 1.55 12.34
CA ASP A 130 -0.58 2.27 13.59
C ASP A 130 0.67 3.13 13.87
N ARG A 131 0.65 3.94 14.93
CA ARG A 131 1.75 4.87 15.24
C ARG A 131 3.03 4.14 15.64
N GLU A 132 2.93 3.03 16.37
CA GLU A 132 4.09 2.23 16.75
C GLU A 132 4.81 1.67 15.52
N PHE A 133 4.06 1.11 14.56
CA PHE A 133 4.64 0.59 13.33
C PHE A 133 5.22 1.72 12.48
N LEU A 134 4.51 2.84 12.34
CA LEU A 134 5.00 4.00 11.59
C LEU A 134 6.33 4.53 12.12
N LEU A 135 6.52 4.57 13.44
CA LEU A 135 7.79 4.97 14.04
C LEU A 135 8.92 4.02 13.64
N ILE A 136 8.70 2.70 13.74
CA ILE A 136 9.69 1.69 13.32
C ILE A 136 10.01 1.81 11.82
N GLU A 137 8.99 2.05 10.99
CA GLU A 137 9.17 2.20 9.56
C GLU A 137 9.91 3.49 9.18
N TYR A 138 9.60 4.60 9.84
CA TYR A 138 10.33 5.86 9.69
C TYR A 138 11.81 5.65 10.02
N LEU A 139 12.12 5.06 11.18
CA LEU A 139 13.51 4.81 11.60
C LEU A 139 14.23 3.84 10.65
N ASN A 140 13.54 2.83 10.13
CA ASN A 140 14.08 1.88 9.15
C ASN A 140 14.50 2.56 7.84
N GLU A 141 13.74 3.55 7.37
CA GLU A 141 13.94 4.20 6.08
C GLU A 141 14.61 5.58 6.19
N ARG A 142 14.80 6.12 7.39
CA ARG A 142 15.32 7.49 7.66
C ARG A 142 16.48 7.90 6.75
N LYS A 143 17.52 7.07 6.63
CA LYS A 143 18.71 7.38 5.80
C LYS A 143 18.42 7.56 4.30
N LYS A 144 17.27 7.12 3.82
CA LYS A 144 16.81 7.27 2.43
C LYS A 144 15.78 8.39 2.28
N LEU A 145 15.22 8.88 3.37
CA LEU A 145 14.28 10.00 3.36
C LEU A 145 15.10 11.29 3.24
N ALA A 146 14.59 12.24 2.47
CA ALA A 146 15.27 13.51 2.24
C ALA A 146 15.27 14.44 3.48
N GLU A 147 14.33 14.23 4.41
CA GLU A 147 14.14 15.08 5.58
C GLU A 147 14.55 14.34 6.85
N GLU A 148 15.40 14.97 7.65
CA GLU A 148 15.72 14.53 9.00
C GLU A 148 15.08 15.49 10.01
N ALA A 149 14.40 14.94 11.01
CA ALA A 149 13.85 15.76 12.07
C ALA A 149 14.98 16.37 12.91
N LEU A 150 14.95 17.68 13.11
CA LEU A 150 15.75 18.36 14.13
C LEU A 150 15.36 17.83 15.51
N ASP A 151 16.37 17.59 16.35
CA ASP A 151 16.22 17.06 17.71
C ASP A 151 15.37 15.78 17.78
N LEU A 152 15.62 14.86 16.84
CA LEU A 152 14.81 13.65 16.67
C LEU A 152 14.73 12.81 17.95
N GLU A 153 15.81 12.70 18.71
CA GLU A 153 15.85 11.84 19.89
C GLU A 153 14.86 12.30 20.96
N ASN A 154 14.86 13.59 21.32
CA ASN A 154 13.92 14.15 22.29
C ASN A 154 12.47 14.06 21.79
N LYS A 155 12.24 14.30 20.49
CA LYS A 155 10.90 14.13 19.90
C LYS A 155 10.40 12.70 19.96
N ILE A 156 11.28 11.72 19.74
CA ILE A 156 10.93 10.30 19.89
C ILE A 156 10.62 9.97 21.35
N LYS A 157 11.41 10.46 22.31
CA LYS A 157 11.13 10.26 23.75
C LYS A 157 9.73 10.75 24.11
N ASN A 158 9.40 12.00 23.76
CA ASN A 158 8.06 12.57 23.99
C ASN A 158 6.95 11.81 23.25
N LEU A 159 7.24 11.28 22.06
CA LEU A 159 6.29 10.47 21.32
C LEU A 159 6.02 9.13 22.03
N ILE A 160 7.05 8.46 22.54
CA ILE A 160 6.96 7.15 23.21
C ILE A 160 6.00 7.18 24.39
N ASP A 161 5.96 8.29 25.15
CA ASP A 161 5.02 8.48 26.28
C ASP A 161 3.54 8.29 25.88
N ASN A 162 3.22 8.44 24.59
CA ASN A 162 1.88 8.33 24.04
C ASN A 162 1.66 7.09 23.17
N LEU A 163 2.60 6.13 23.21
CA LEU A 163 2.54 4.88 22.45
C LEU A 163 2.32 3.68 23.36
N ASN A 164 1.81 2.59 22.77
CA ASN A 164 1.82 1.31 23.45
C ASN A 164 3.25 0.71 23.43
N ILE A 165 3.94 0.80 24.57
CA ILE A 165 5.35 0.40 24.72
C ILE A 165 5.56 -1.09 24.39
N ALA A 166 4.69 -1.98 24.89
CA ALA A 166 4.79 -3.41 24.62
C ALA A 166 4.67 -3.71 23.11
N LYS A 167 3.77 -3.00 22.43
CA LYS A 167 3.57 -3.11 20.98
C LYS A 167 4.75 -2.54 20.21
N LEU A 168 5.30 -1.39 20.64
CA LEU A 168 6.49 -0.77 20.05
C LEU A 168 7.71 -1.70 20.17
N LYS A 169 7.97 -2.27 21.36
CA LYS A 169 9.05 -3.24 21.59
C LYS A 169 8.89 -4.47 20.70
N ARG A 170 7.67 -5.01 20.59
CA ARG A 170 7.37 -6.12 19.68
C ARG A 170 7.64 -5.76 18.22
N TYR A 171 7.20 -4.59 17.76
CA TYR A 171 7.42 -4.16 16.39
C TYR A 171 8.88 -3.87 16.10
N ALA A 172 9.63 -3.26 17.01
CA ALA A 172 11.08 -3.11 16.86
C ALA A 172 11.75 -4.47 16.64
N LYS A 173 11.44 -5.46 17.49
CA LYS A 173 11.99 -6.82 17.39
C LYS A 173 11.65 -7.52 16.07
N VAL A 174 10.41 -7.44 15.61
CA VAL A 174 9.95 -8.18 14.42
C VAL A 174 10.28 -7.43 13.12
N PHE A 175 10.11 -6.10 13.11
CA PHE A 175 10.10 -5.26 11.91
C PHE A 175 11.31 -4.33 11.83
N GLY A 176 11.94 -3.96 12.94
CA GLY A 176 13.12 -3.10 12.95
C GLY A 176 14.36 -3.76 12.33
N LYS A 177 15.17 -2.97 11.64
CA LYS A 177 16.57 -3.30 11.32
C LYS A 177 17.41 -3.33 12.60
N VAL A 178 18.59 -3.95 12.56
CA VAL A 178 19.48 -4.09 13.74
C VAL A 178 19.72 -2.76 14.46
N ALA A 179 20.01 -1.68 13.73
CA ALA A 179 20.23 -0.36 14.32
C ALA A 179 18.96 0.21 14.99
N VAL A 180 17.78 0.02 14.37
CA VAL A 180 16.50 0.48 14.92
C VAL A 180 16.13 -0.30 16.17
N ARG A 181 16.38 -1.61 16.20
CA ARG A 181 16.18 -2.44 17.40
C ARG A 181 16.99 -1.90 18.58
N LYS A 182 18.31 -1.76 18.40
CA LYS A 182 19.21 -1.24 19.43
C LYS A 182 18.79 0.15 19.93
N MET A 183 18.39 1.02 19.01
CA MET A 183 17.93 2.37 19.35
C MET A 183 16.65 2.32 20.20
N ILE A 184 15.65 1.53 19.80
CA ILE A 184 14.41 1.41 20.56
C ILE A 184 14.65 0.73 21.91
N ASP A 185 15.45 -0.34 21.95
CA ASP A 185 15.77 -1.04 23.19
C ASP A 185 16.40 -0.08 24.21
N SER A 186 17.38 0.73 23.78
CA SER A 186 18.03 1.73 24.65
C SER A 186 17.08 2.86 25.09
N LEU A 187 16.18 3.32 24.20
CA LEU A 187 15.18 4.34 24.58
C LEU A 187 14.17 3.81 25.59
N LEU A 188 13.86 2.51 25.55
CA LEU A 188 12.88 1.87 26.41
C LEU A 188 13.44 1.43 27.77
N GLU A 189 14.75 1.48 28.00
CA GLU A 189 15.37 1.18 29.31
C GLU A 189 14.77 2.03 30.45
N ASN A 190 14.29 3.24 30.15
CA ASN A 190 13.66 4.14 31.12
C ASN A 190 12.17 3.84 31.40
N TYR A 191 11.59 2.86 30.72
CA TYR A 191 10.17 2.48 30.80
C TYR A 191 9.96 1.04 31.29
N GLU A 192 11.03 0.39 31.77
CA GLU A 192 11.00 -0.94 32.40
C GLU A 192 10.80 -0.87 33.92
#